data_AF-A4CQH1-F1
#
_entry.id   AF-A4CQH1-F1
#
_cell.length_a   1.000
_cell.length_b   1.000
_cell.length_c   1.000
_cell.angle_alpha   90.00
_cell.angle_beta   90.00
_cell.angle_gamma   90.00
#
_symmetry.space_group_name_H-M   'P 1'
#
loop_
_entity.id
_entity.type
_entity.pdbx_description
1 polymer ?
#
loop_
_entity_poly.entity_id
_entity_poly.type
_entity_poly.pdbx_seq_one_letter_code
_entity_poly.pdbx_strand_id
1 'polypeptide(L)'
;MAFLAVGISTMAIEARAGLLEPLLQLMRPRVEQQLAGECQRIAKRAIGRIDTSSLPLGELISGIDETVLQPCRDLALPASECLIREASRSGRELGIVSELISGRVGDDTQVVVKRCLASLLGLPATGLQDLPLKDLMLRLRR
;
A
#
# COMPACT_ATOMS: atom_id res chain seq x y z
N MET A 1 11.11 -58.15 -8.02
CA MET A 1 10.40 -57.34 -7.02
C MET A 1 10.38 -55.91 -7.51
N ALA A 2 9.32 -55.54 -8.25
CA ALA A 2 9.19 -54.24 -8.91
C ALA A 2 8.49 -53.24 -8.00
N PHE A 3 9.12 -52.12 -7.69
CA PHE A 3 8.48 -50.96 -7.05
C PHE A 3 8.35 -49.86 -8.10
N LEU A 4 7.13 -49.66 -8.59
CA LEU A 4 6.74 -48.50 -9.40
C LEU A 4 6.47 -47.33 -8.46
N ALA A 5 7.40 -46.38 -8.37
CA ALA A 5 7.16 -45.09 -7.74
C ALA A 5 6.42 -44.19 -8.75
N VAL A 6 5.11 -44.03 -8.54
CA VAL A 6 4.29 -43.05 -9.27
C VAL A 6 4.66 -41.66 -8.76
N GLY A 7 5.43 -40.93 -9.56
CA GLY A 7 5.68 -39.51 -9.34
C GLY A 7 4.44 -38.71 -9.70
N ILE A 8 3.75 -38.17 -8.70
CA ILE A 8 2.66 -37.21 -8.89
C ILE A 8 3.32 -35.87 -9.27
N SER A 9 3.39 -35.58 -10.56
CA SER A 9 3.68 -34.25 -11.06
C SER A 9 2.55 -33.32 -10.65
N THR A 10 2.75 -32.59 -9.55
CA THR A 10 1.91 -31.44 -9.23
C THR A 10 2.17 -30.40 -10.30
N MET A 11 1.28 -30.32 -11.29
CA MET A 11 1.22 -29.16 -12.18
C MET A 11 0.84 -27.98 -11.29
N ALA A 12 1.84 -27.23 -10.86
CA ALA A 12 1.63 -25.93 -10.25
C ALA A 12 0.83 -25.12 -11.26
N ILE A 13 -0.44 -24.85 -10.93
CA ILE A 13 -1.21 -23.82 -11.59
C ILE A 13 -0.45 -22.53 -11.29
N GLU A 14 0.37 -22.08 -12.23
CA GLU A 14 0.83 -20.70 -12.24
C GLU A 14 -0.45 -19.86 -12.30
N ALA A 15 -0.87 -19.36 -11.14
CA ALA A 15 -1.86 -18.31 -11.06
C ALA A 15 -1.38 -17.23 -12.03
N ARG A 16 -2.21 -16.93 -13.05
CA ARG A 16 -1.89 -15.93 -14.07
C ARG A 16 -1.80 -14.57 -13.39
N ALA A 17 -0.59 -14.25 -12.93
CA ALA A 17 -0.21 -12.93 -12.44
C ALA A 17 -0.64 -11.89 -13.48
N GLY A 18 -1.40 -10.88 -13.06
CA GLY A 18 -1.87 -9.81 -13.91
C GLY A 18 -3.24 -10.01 -14.55
N LEU A 19 -3.94 -11.13 -14.33
CA LEU A 19 -5.30 -11.33 -14.90
C LEU A 19 -6.27 -10.22 -14.46
N LEU A 20 -6.13 -9.74 -13.23
CA LEU A 20 -7.01 -8.71 -12.67
C LEU A 20 -6.40 -7.31 -12.71
N GLU A 21 -5.22 -7.14 -13.30
CA GLU A 21 -4.60 -5.83 -13.43
C GLU A 21 -5.50 -4.78 -14.09
N PRO A 22 -6.25 -5.07 -15.18
CA PRO A 22 -7.19 -4.11 -15.76
C PRO A 22 -8.27 -3.65 -14.78
N LEU A 23 -8.76 -4.55 -13.93
CA LEU A 23 -9.75 -4.22 -12.90
C LEU A 23 -9.15 -3.32 -11.82
N LEU A 24 -7.92 -3.61 -11.38
CA LEU A 24 -7.20 -2.78 -10.40
C LEU A 24 -6.88 -1.39 -10.97
N GLN A 25 -6.53 -1.30 -12.26
CA GLN A 25 -6.31 -0.03 -12.95
C GLN A 25 -7.59 0.81 -13.01
N LEU A 26 -8.76 0.19 -13.22
CA LEU A 26 -10.04 0.89 -13.18
C LEU A 26 -10.34 1.48 -11.79
N MET A 27 -9.88 0.81 -10.73
CA MET A 27 -10.04 1.27 -9.34
C MET A 27 -8.99 2.31 -8.92
N ARG A 28 -7.91 2.47 -9.70
CA ARG A 28 -6.76 3.34 -9.36
C ARG A 28 -7.16 4.76 -8.93
N PRO A 29 -8.06 5.49 -9.64
CA PRO A 29 -8.40 6.86 -9.22
C PRO A 29 -9.04 6.91 -7.83
N ARG A 30 -9.82 5.88 -7.45
CA ARG A 30 -10.41 5.77 -6.11
C ARG A 30 -9.35 5.50 -5.06
N VAL A 31 -8.38 4.63 -5.36
CA VAL A 31 -7.25 4.36 -4.47
C VAL A 31 -6.42 5.61 -4.24
N GLU A 32 -6.12 6.37 -5.30
CA GLU A 32 -5.38 7.63 -5.21
C GLU A 32 -6.08 8.67 -4.34
N GLN A 33 -7.39 8.85 -4.52
CA GLN A 33 -8.18 9.75 -3.68
C GLN A 33 -8.13 9.35 -2.21
N GLN A 34 -8.23 8.05 -1.90
CA GLN A 34 -8.12 7.55 -0.54
C GLN A 34 -6.72 7.79 0.05
N LEU A 35 -5.67 7.46 -0.70
CA LEU A 35 -4.28 7.67 -0.29
C LEU A 35 -3.99 9.16 -0.02
N ALA A 36 -4.41 10.05 -0.92
CA ALA A 36 -4.24 11.48 -0.77
C ALA A 36 -4.99 12.01 0.47
N GLY A 37 -6.22 11.53 0.70
CA GLY A 37 -6.99 11.88 1.89
C GLY A 37 -6.32 11.42 3.18
N GLU A 38 -5.82 10.18 3.24
CA GLU A 38 -5.07 9.68 4.41
C GLU A 38 -3.80 10.47 4.67
N CYS A 39 -3.02 10.73 3.62
CA CYS A 39 -1.82 11.56 3.68
C CYS A 39 -2.15 12.94 4.26
N GLN A 40 -3.21 13.59 3.78
CA GLN A 40 -3.60 14.90 4.27
C GLN A 40 -3.97 14.85 5.76
N ARG A 41 -4.69 13.80 6.21
CA ARG A 41 -5.02 13.62 7.64
C ARG A 41 -3.78 13.40 8.50
N ILE A 42 -2.78 12.67 8.00
CA ILE A 42 -1.52 12.45 8.70
C ILE A 42 -0.72 13.76 8.79
N ALA A 43 -0.55 14.46 7.67
CA ALA A 43 0.19 15.72 7.60
C ALA A 43 -0.43 16.81 8.49
N LYS A 44 -1.76 16.99 8.46
CA LYS A 44 -2.48 17.91 9.36
C LYS A 44 -2.21 17.60 10.84
N ARG A 45 -2.23 16.32 11.21
CA ARG A 45 -1.94 15.89 12.58
C ARG A 45 -0.49 16.14 12.98
N ALA A 46 0.46 15.94 12.07
CA ALA A 46 1.87 16.21 12.33
C ALA A 46 2.11 17.70 12.56
N ILE A 47 1.54 18.56 11.70
CA ILE A 47 1.70 20.02 11.82
C ILE A 47 0.98 20.56 13.07
N GLY A 48 -0.22 20.07 13.36
CA GLY A 48 -1.00 20.50 14.54
C GLY A 48 -0.40 20.09 15.90
N ARG A 49 0.64 19.24 15.92
CA ARG A 49 1.39 18.88 17.14
C ARG A 49 2.61 19.76 17.39
N ILE A 50 2.96 20.63 16.46
CA ILE A 50 4.05 21.58 16.64
C ILE A 50 3.57 22.64 17.63
N ASP A 51 4.24 22.80 18.77
CA ASP A 51 3.95 23.87 19.72
C ASP A 51 4.18 25.23 19.05
N THR A 52 3.10 25.91 18.70
CA THR A 52 3.11 27.19 17.99
C THR A 52 3.09 28.40 18.92
N SER A 53 3.29 28.19 20.23
CA SER A 53 3.22 29.23 21.26
C SER A 53 4.22 30.38 21.10
N SER A 54 5.20 30.26 20.20
CA SER A 54 6.21 31.30 19.91
C SER A 54 6.22 31.82 18.46
N LEU A 55 5.30 31.38 17.60
CA LEU A 55 5.28 31.78 16.18
C LEU A 55 3.92 32.38 15.79
N PRO A 56 3.87 33.46 14.99
CA PRO A 56 2.62 34.02 14.46
C PRO A 56 2.10 33.10 13.33
N LEU A 57 1.67 31.90 13.71
CA LEU A 57 1.29 30.83 12.78
C LEU A 57 -0.23 30.74 12.54
N GLY A 58 -1.02 31.68 13.08
CA GLY A 58 -2.47 31.69 12.98
C GLY A 58 -3.00 31.78 11.55
N GLU A 59 -2.31 32.51 10.67
CA GLU A 59 -2.68 32.63 9.25
C GLU A 59 -2.10 31.50 8.38
N LEU A 60 -0.96 30.92 8.77
CA LEU A 60 -0.33 29.83 8.02
C LEU A 60 -1.21 28.56 8.04
N ILE A 61 -1.86 28.29 9.18
CA ILE A 61 -2.67 27.09 9.39
C ILE A 61 -3.93 27.11 8.52
N SER A 62 -4.47 28.29 8.22
CA SER A 62 -5.66 28.47 7.37
C SER A 62 -5.41 28.09 5.91
N GLY A 63 -4.15 28.12 5.43
CA GLY A 63 -3.77 27.68 4.08
C GLY A 63 -3.16 26.27 4.00
N ILE A 64 -3.03 25.55 5.13
CA ILE A 64 -2.42 24.21 5.17
C ILE A 64 -3.23 23.21 4.35
N ASP A 65 -4.55 23.36 4.31
CA ASP A 65 -5.43 22.43 3.59
C ASP A 65 -5.07 22.32 2.12
N GLU A 66 -4.88 23.45 1.45
CA GLU A 66 -4.49 23.54 0.05
C GLU A 66 -3.00 23.21 -0.14
N THR A 67 -2.14 23.68 0.77
CA THR A 67 -0.69 23.46 0.72
C THR A 67 -0.30 21.99 0.84
N VAL A 68 -1.05 21.20 1.62
CA VAL A 68 -0.79 19.76 1.82
C VAL A 68 -1.46 18.91 0.74
N LEU A 69 -2.54 19.40 0.12
CA LEU A 69 -3.34 18.62 -0.82
C LEU A 69 -2.51 18.14 -2.00
N GLN A 70 -1.74 19.05 -2.62
CA GLN A 70 -1.01 18.70 -3.84
C GLN A 70 0.14 17.73 -3.61
N PRO A 71 1.02 17.91 -2.60
CA PRO A 71 2.01 16.90 -2.24
C PRO A 71 1.40 15.52 -1.93
N CYS A 72 0.23 15.49 -1.30
CA CYS A 72 -0.46 14.23 -1.01
C CYS A 72 -1.03 13.55 -2.26
N ARG A 73 -1.47 14.32 -3.26
CA ARG A 73 -1.85 13.76 -4.58
C ARG A 73 -0.63 13.26 -5.34
N ASP A 74 0.47 14.01 -5.32
CA ASP A 74 1.72 13.65 -5.97
C ASP A 74 2.34 12.38 -5.36
N LEU A 75 2.13 12.14 -4.06
CA LEU A 75 2.52 10.90 -3.38
C LEU A 75 1.57 9.73 -3.66
N ALA A 76 0.27 10.01 -3.79
CA ALA A 76 -0.75 8.99 -4.00
C ALA A 76 -0.57 8.27 -5.36
N LEU A 77 -0.10 8.99 -6.38
CA LEU A 77 0.13 8.46 -7.73
C LEU A 77 1.18 7.33 -7.77
N PRO A 78 2.46 7.52 -7.37
CA PRO A 78 3.45 6.46 -7.40
C PRO A 78 3.12 5.33 -6.42
N ALA A 79 2.44 5.64 -5.31
CA ALA A 79 1.99 4.63 -4.35
C ALA A 79 0.88 3.73 -4.92
N SER A 80 -0.13 4.30 -5.61
CA SER A 80 -1.21 3.53 -6.23
C SER A 80 -0.66 2.60 -7.31
N GLU A 81 0.24 3.08 -8.16
CA GLU A 81 0.87 2.25 -9.19
C GLU A 81 1.69 1.11 -8.60
N CYS A 82 2.44 1.41 -7.54
CA CYS A 82 3.26 0.44 -6.85
C CYS A 82 2.42 -0.69 -6.24
N LEU A 83 1.28 -0.36 -5.62
CA LEU A 83 0.33 -1.35 -5.11
C LEU A 83 -0.24 -2.23 -6.21
N ILE A 84 -0.68 -1.64 -7.33
CA ILE A 84 -1.26 -2.38 -8.45
C ILE A 84 -0.21 -3.31 -9.10
N ARG A 85 1.00 -2.79 -9.35
CA ARG A 85 2.11 -3.56 -9.91
C ARG A 85 2.51 -4.72 -9.00
N GLU A 86 2.63 -4.50 -7.68
CA GLU A 86 3.01 -5.59 -6.76
C GLU A 86 1.87 -6.60 -6.56
N ALA A 87 0.61 -6.18 -6.58
CA ALA A 87 -0.53 -7.10 -6.60
C ALA A 87 -0.50 -8.01 -7.85
N SER A 88 -0.33 -7.39 -9.03
CA SER A 88 -0.23 -8.09 -10.33
C SER A 88 0.96 -9.05 -10.35
N ARG A 89 2.17 -8.54 -10.09
CA ARG A 89 3.43 -9.29 -10.09
C ARG A 89 3.43 -10.47 -9.11
N SER A 90 2.75 -10.34 -7.98
CA SER A 90 2.69 -11.40 -6.97
C SER A 90 1.53 -12.39 -7.15
N GLY A 91 0.65 -12.16 -8.13
CA GLY A 91 -0.55 -12.99 -8.35
C GLY A 91 -1.54 -12.96 -7.19
N ARG A 92 -1.51 -11.88 -6.37
CA ARG A 92 -2.32 -11.75 -5.16
C ARG A 92 -3.61 -10.96 -5.37
N GLU A 93 -3.93 -10.59 -6.61
CA GLU A 93 -5.06 -9.69 -6.87
C GLU A 93 -6.39 -10.29 -6.40
N LEU A 94 -6.62 -11.59 -6.64
CA LEU A 94 -7.85 -12.27 -6.22
C LEU A 94 -8.01 -12.27 -4.69
N GLY A 95 -6.92 -12.53 -3.98
CA GLY A 95 -6.89 -12.49 -2.52
C GLY A 95 -7.19 -11.09 -1.98
N ILE A 96 -6.56 -10.07 -2.56
CA ILE A 96 -6.82 -8.66 -2.22
C ILE A 96 -8.28 -8.28 -2.48
N VAL A 97 -8.85 -8.66 -3.63
CA VAL A 97 -10.26 -8.38 -3.95
C VAL A 97 -11.18 -9.08 -2.94
N SER A 98 -10.91 -10.34 -2.59
CA SER A 98 -11.66 -11.07 -1.56
C SER A 98 -11.58 -10.40 -0.19
N GLU A 99 -10.40 -9.94 0.22
CA GLU A 99 -10.17 -9.21 1.47
C GLU A 99 -10.95 -7.90 1.50
N LEU A 100 -10.92 -7.13 0.41
CA LEU A 100 -11.65 -5.87 0.27
C LEU A 100 -13.15 -6.06 0.34
N ILE A 101 -13.71 -7.05 -0.36
CA ILE A 101 -15.15 -7.38 -0.32
C ILE A 101 -15.55 -7.78 1.11
N SER A 102 -14.66 -8.47 1.83
CA SER A 102 -14.86 -8.85 3.23
C SER A 102 -14.63 -7.70 4.22
N GLY A 103 -14.26 -6.51 3.74
CA GLY A 103 -14.02 -5.32 4.57
C GLY A 103 -12.79 -5.44 5.49
N ARG A 104 -11.80 -6.27 5.14
CA ARG A 104 -10.61 -6.53 5.96
C ARG A 104 -9.30 -6.29 5.21
N VAL A 105 -8.23 -6.10 5.95
CA VAL A 105 -6.85 -6.14 5.45
C VAL A 105 -6.25 -7.47 5.89
N GLY A 106 -6.05 -8.39 4.95
CA GLY A 106 -5.48 -9.71 5.24
C GLY A 106 -4.03 -9.84 4.78
N ASP A 107 -3.57 -11.07 4.65
CA ASP A 107 -2.17 -11.40 4.40
C ASP A 107 -1.74 -10.97 2.99
N ASP A 108 -2.64 -11.08 2.00
CA ASP A 108 -2.33 -10.71 0.62
C ASP A 108 -2.09 -9.20 0.50
N THR A 109 -3.00 -8.40 1.07
CA THR A 109 -2.85 -6.95 1.12
C THR A 109 -1.61 -6.56 1.91
N GLN A 110 -1.33 -7.21 3.04
CA GLN A 110 -0.15 -6.89 3.86
C GLN A 110 1.16 -7.12 3.10
N VAL A 111 1.29 -8.24 2.38
CA VAL A 111 2.51 -8.53 1.60
C VAL A 111 2.72 -7.48 0.52
N VAL A 112 1.67 -7.13 -0.22
CA VAL A 112 1.75 -6.12 -1.31
C VAL A 112 2.11 -4.75 -0.77
N VAL A 113 1.48 -4.31 0.32
CA VAL A 113 1.80 -3.01 0.95
C VAL A 113 3.25 -2.97 1.44
N LYS A 114 3.73 -4.03 2.11
CA LYS A 114 5.13 -4.10 2.57
C LYS A 114 6.13 -4.07 1.43
N ARG A 115 5.90 -4.83 0.36
CA ARG A 115 6.76 -4.83 -0.83
C ARG A 115 6.77 -3.46 -1.51
N CYS A 116 5.61 -2.84 -1.58
CA CYS A 116 5.49 -1.50 -2.14
C CYS A 116 6.26 -0.46 -1.32
N LEU A 117 6.09 -0.46 0.01
CA LEU A 117 6.87 0.39 0.92
C LEU A 117 8.38 0.14 0.79
N ALA A 118 8.80 -1.12 0.71
CA ALA A 118 10.20 -1.46 0.50
C ALA A 118 10.72 -0.85 -0.80
N SER A 119 9.98 -1.01 -1.91
CA SER A 119 10.35 -0.44 -3.21
C SER A 119 10.44 1.09 -3.18
N LEU A 120 9.48 1.77 -2.54
CA LEU A 120 9.48 3.24 -2.44
C LEU A 120 10.64 3.76 -1.58
N LEU A 121 11.14 2.95 -0.64
CA LEU A 121 12.28 3.27 0.22
C LEU A 121 13.62 2.80 -0.36
N GLY A 122 13.65 2.24 -1.57
CA GLY A 122 14.87 1.70 -2.18
C GLY A 122 15.40 0.43 -1.50
N LEU A 123 14.55 -0.29 -0.76
CA LEU A 123 14.86 -1.54 -0.09
C LEU A 123 14.54 -2.77 -0.97
N PRO A 124 15.18 -3.93 -0.73
CA PRO A 124 14.79 -5.17 -1.39
C PRO A 124 13.33 -5.53 -1.05
N ALA A 125 12.63 -6.22 -1.96
CA ALA A 125 11.21 -6.57 -1.79
C ALA A 125 10.91 -7.38 -0.51
N THR A 126 11.89 -8.11 0.01
CA THR A 126 11.80 -8.87 1.26
C THR A 126 12.22 -8.08 2.49
N GLY A 127 12.75 -6.86 2.34
CA GLY A 127 13.34 -6.05 3.41
C GLY A 127 12.39 -5.66 4.53
N LEU A 128 11.07 -5.72 4.29
CA LEU A 128 10.03 -5.45 5.28
C LEU A 128 9.20 -6.69 5.64
N GLN A 129 9.56 -7.88 5.15
CA GLN A 129 8.70 -9.08 5.25
C GLN A 129 8.41 -9.46 6.72
N ASP A 130 9.44 -9.41 7.57
CA ASP A 130 9.39 -9.86 8.97
C ASP A 130 8.81 -8.80 9.92
N LEU A 131 8.54 -7.59 9.41
CA LEU A 131 7.97 -6.50 10.19
C LEU A 131 6.44 -6.49 10.07
N PRO A 132 5.68 -6.55 11.17
CA PRO A 132 4.22 -6.44 11.12
C PRO A 132 3.81 -5.10 10.49
N LEU A 133 2.84 -5.12 9.57
CA LEU A 133 2.43 -3.89 8.87
C LEU A 133 1.92 -2.82 9.85
N LYS A 134 1.22 -3.25 10.90
CA LYS A 134 0.77 -2.37 11.99
C LYS A 134 1.92 -1.59 12.63
N ASP A 135 3.08 -2.21 12.82
CA ASP A 135 4.21 -1.60 13.52
C ASP A 135 4.91 -0.59 12.60
N LEU A 136 4.99 -0.89 11.29
CA LEU A 136 5.44 0.06 10.27
C LEU A 136 4.54 1.30 10.24
N MET A 137 3.22 1.10 10.23
CA MET A 137 2.26 2.20 10.21
C MET A 137 2.29 3.03 11.50
N LEU A 138 2.53 2.40 12.65
CA LEU A 138 2.71 3.12 13.92
C LEU A 138 3.95 4.01 13.90
N ARG A 139 5.05 3.54 13.31
CA ARG A 139 6.28 4.32 13.16
C ARG A 139 6.11 5.50 12.21
N LEU A 140 5.47 5.30 11.07
CA LEU A 140 5.18 6.37 10.10
C LEU A 140 4.18 7.41 10.62
N ARG A 141 3.39 7.05 11.64
CA ARG A 141 2.42 7.96 12.28
C ARG A 141 3.03 8.80 13.39
N ARG A 142 4.16 8.37 13.96
CA ARG A 142 4.86 9.09 15.03
C ARG A 142 5.64 10.25 14.42
#